data_AF-A0A8J6HN47-F1
#
_entry.id   AF-A0A8J6HN47-F1
#
_cell.length_a   1.000
_cell.length_b   1.000
_cell.length_c   1.000
_cell.angle_alpha   90.00
_cell.angle_beta   90.00
_cell.angle_gamma   90.00
#
_symmetry.space_group_name_H-M   'P 1'
#
loop_
_entity.id
_entity.type
_entity.pdbx_description
1 polymer ?
#
loop_
_entity_poly.entity_id
_entity_poly.type
_entity_poly.pdbx_seq_one_letter_code
_entity_poly.pdbx_strand_id
1 'polypeptide(L)'
;MEQGSLSALDAVTIGCTACEEYQCDHTVGYGGSPDENGETTLDAMIFDGATMNMGAVGGLRRIKNVISVARLVLEQTKHSFLVGDSATEFAKNFNFKEESLSTNYSIDLWKNWQANRCQPNFWQNVYPDPTTSCGPYKLIDLPNDIPMKEEWKFFASDNHDTIGMIAIDENGNIVAGTSTNGANHKIPG
;
A
#
# COMPACT_ATOMS: atom_id res chain seq x y z
N MET A 1 -16.81 27.63 -21.55
CA MET A 1 -16.06 27.11 -20.40
C MET A 1 -15.01 26.18 -20.98
N GLU A 2 -13.75 26.61 -21.00
CA GLU A 2 -12.63 25.76 -21.44
C GLU A 2 -12.53 24.57 -20.49
N GLN A 3 -12.95 23.38 -20.94
CA GLN A 3 -12.39 22.15 -20.39
C GLN A 3 -10.94 22.11 -20.88
N GLY A 4 -10.01 22.58 -20.04
CA GLY A 4 -8.60 22.35 -20.26
C GLY A 4 -8.37 20.84 -20.45
N SER A 5 -7.56 20.47 -21.45
CA SER A 5 -7.26 19.06 -21.71
C SER A 5 -6.65 18.44 -20.46
N LEU A 6 -7.18 17.30 -20.01
CA LEU A 6 -6.59 16.54 -18.92
C LEU A 6 -5.18 16.08 -19.34
N SER A 7 -4.19 16.32 -18.48
CA SER A 7 -2.83 15.81 -18.69
C SER A 7 -2.75 14.30 -18.46
N ALA A 8 -1.68 13.65 -18.93
CA ALA A 8 -1.40 12.26 -18.55
C ALA A 8 -1.30 12.09 -17.02
N LEU A 9 -0.82 13.11 -16.31
CA LEU A 9 -0.74 13.12 -14.85
C LEU A 9 -2.12 13.13 -14.20
N ASP A 10 -3.05 13.90 -14.75
CA ASP A 10 -4.45 13.90 -14.31
C ASP A 10 -5.13 12.56 -14.60
N ALA A 11 -4.91 12.00 -15.79
CA ALA A 11 -5.49 10.71 -16.17
C ALA A 11 -5.07 9.58 -15.21
N VAL A 12 -3.77 9.47 -14.91
CA VAL A 12 -3.26 8.47 -13.95
C VAL A 12 -3.81 8.72 -12.55
N THR A 13 -3.81 9.98 -12.08
CA THR A 13 -4.30 10.33 -10.74
C THR A 13 -5.79 9.96 -10.60
N ILE A 14 -6.62 10.35 -11.57
CA ILE A 14 -8.06 10.07 -11.57
C ILE A 14 -8.33 8.57 -11.62
N GLY A 15 -7.63 7.85 -12.51
CA GLY A 15 -7.84 6.42 -12.69
C GLY A 15 -7.46 5.59 -11.45
N CYS A 16 -6.31 5.88 -10.85
CA CYS A 16 -5.91 5.23 -9.59
C CYS A 16 -6.83 5.62 -8.43
N THR A 17 -7.22 6.89 -8.31
CA THR A 17 -8.13 7.37 -7.25
C THR A 17 -9.50 6.68 -7.35
N ALA A 18 -10.04 6.51 -8.56
CA ALA A 18 -11.29 5.77 -8.75
C ALA A 18 -11.20 4.34 -8.18
N CYS A 19 -10.06 3.68 -8.36
CA CYS A 19 -9.85 2.34 -7.84
C CYS A 19 -9.65 2.31 -6.31
N GLU A 20 -9.00 3.33 -5.74
CA GLU A 20 -8.91 3.52 -4.29
C GLU A 20 -10.28 3.73 -3.64
N GLU A 21 -11.16 4.46 -4.31
CA GLU A 21 -12.53 4.73 -3.86
C GLU A 21 -13.46 3.51 -4.00
N TYR A 22 -13.38 2.81 -5.14
CA TYR A 22 -14.18 1.61 -5.40
C TYR A 22 -13.61 0.34 -4.76
N GLN A 23 -12.43 0.43 -4.14
CA GLN A 23 -11.76 -0.68 -3.48
C GLN A 23 -11.60 -1.88 -4.42
N CYS A 24 -11.04 -1.68 -5.63
CA CYS A 24 -10.98 -2.73 -6.65
C CYS A 24 -10.35 -4.00 -6.07
N ASP A 25 -11.09 -5.11 -6.20
CA ASP A 25 -10.71 -6.44 -5.69
C ASP A 25 -10.32 -6.47 -4.20
N HIS A 26 -10.70 -5.44 -3.44
CA HIS A 26 -10.28 -5.19 -2.06
C HIS A 26 -8.77 -5.05 -1.84
N THR A 27 -7.96 -4.92 -2.89
CA THR A 27 -6.48 -4.83 -2.80
C THR A 27 -5.93 -3.43 -3.07
N VAL A 28 -6.82 -2.48 -3.39
CA VAL A 28 -6.49 -1.07 -3.63
C VAL A 28 -7.35 -0.20 -2.72
N GLY A 29 -6.75 0.85 -2.15
CA GLY A 29 -7.45 1.77 -1.27
C GLY A 29 -7.80 1.19 0.10
N TYR A 30 -8.67 1.90 0.80
CA TYR A 30 -9.04 1.58 2.18
C TYR A 30 -9.83 0.27 2.28
N GLY A 31 -9.93 -0.27 3.49
CA GLY A 31 -10.87 -1.34 3.81
C GLY A 31 -10.47 -2.73 3.39
N GLY A 32 -9.28 -2.91 2.81
CA GLY A 32 -8.66 -4.21 2.54
C GLY A 32 -7.32 -4.39 3.24
N SER A 33 -6.75 -5.59 3.14
CA SER A 33 -5.39 -5.97 3.58
C SER A 33 -4.92 -5.32 4.88
N PRO A 34 -5.57 -5.59 6.02
CA PRO A 34 -5.03 -5.17 7.31
C PRO A 34 -3.69 -5.86 7.57
N ASP A 35 -2.76 -5.17 8.20
CA ASP A 35 -1.53 -5.75 8.73
C ASP A 35 -1.82 -6.73 9.90
N GLU A 36 -0.78 -7.34 10.45
CA GLU A 36 -0.93 -8.28 11.56
C GLU A 36 -1.50 -7.66 12.85
N ASN A 37 -1.46 -6.32 12.97
CA ASN A 37 -2.07 -5.55 14.05
C ASN A 37 -3.51 -5.14 13.76
N GLY A 38 -4.04 -5.45 12.57
CA GLY A 38 -5.40 -5.12 12.15
C GLY A 38 -5.54 -3.76 11.50
N GLU A 39 -4.44 -3.09 11.15
CA GLU A 39 -4.44 -1.75 10.56
C GLU A 39 -4.18 -1.81 9.05
N THR A 40 -5.03 -1.12 8.28
CA THR A 40 -4.78 -0.94 6.83
C THR A 40 -3.85 0.24 6.62
N THR A 41 -2.78 0.02 5.86
CA THR A 41 -1.85 1.06 5.39
C THR A 41 -1.75 1.03 3.87
N LEU A 42 -1.61 2.20 3.25
CA LEU A 42 -1.63 2.35 1.79
C LEU A 42 -0.28 2.80 1.24
N ASP A 43 0.06 2.30 0.07
CA ASP A 43 1.27 2.64 -0.67
C ASP A 43 0.88 3.16 -2.06
N ALA A 44 1.54 4.22 -2.52
CA ALA A 44 1.36 4.70 -3.89
C ALA A 44 2.60 5.40 -4.41
N MET A 45 2.79 5.36 -5.72
CA MET A 45 3.80 6.15 -6.41
C MET A 45 3.28 6.66 -7.76
N ILE A 46 3.78 7.82 -8.17
CA ILE A 46 3.52 8.41 -9.47
C ILE A 46 4.84 8.95 -10.06
N PHE A 47 5.05 8.69 -11.34
CA PHE A 47 6.25 9.04 -12.08
C PHE A 47 5.87 9.83 -13.33
N ASP A 48 6.45 11.02 -13.47
CA ASP A 48 6.31 11.86 -14.65
C ASP A 48 7.52 11.69 -15.57
N GLY A 49 7.33 11.02 -16.71
CA GLY A 49 8.39 10.74 -17.67
C GLY A 49 8.88 11.96 -18.45
N ALA A 50 8.13 13.07 -18.47
CA ALA A 50 8.58 14.28 -19.13
C ALA A 50 9.66 15.00 -18.30
N THR A 51 9.48 15.02 -16.98
CA THR A 51 10.40 15.69 -16.04
C THR A 51 11.38 14.74 -15.35
N MET A 52 11.13 13.43 -15.42
CA MET A 52 11.80 12.39 -14.64
C MET A 52 11.60 12.53 -13.12
N ASN A 53 10.62 13.34 -12.69
CA ASN A 53 10.28 13.48 -11.28
C ASN A 53 9.36 12.36 -10.82
N MET A 54 9.41 12.07 -9.52
CA MET A 54 8.55 11.09 -8.87
C MET A 54 8.09 11.57 -7.52
N GLY A 55 6.92 11.10 -7.11
CA GLY A 55 6.42 11.23 -5.75
C GLY A 55 5.81 9.92 -5.30
N ALA A 56 6.03 9.59 -4.04
CA ALA A 56 5.58 8.33 -3.46
C ALA A 56 5.22 8.51 -1.99
N VAL A 57 4.34 7.64 -1.52
CA VAL A 57 4.02 7.45 -0.12
C VAL A 57 3.97 5.97 0.23
N GLY A 58 4.44 5.62 1.43
CA GLY A 58 4.51 4.24 1.90
C GLY A 58 4.06 4.11 3.34
N GLY A 59 3.35 3.04 3.67
CA GLY A 59 2.74 2.86 4.98
C GLY A 59 1.82 4.03 5.34
N LEU A 60 1.20 4.71 4.37
CA LEU A 60 0.37 5.90 4.63
C LEU A 60 -0.85 5.48 5.43
N ARG A 61 -1.05 6.17 6.56
CA ARG A 61 -2.13 5.88 7.49
C ARG A 61 -3.22 6.94 7.38
N ARG A 62 -4.47 6.49 7.52
CA ARG A 62 -5.64 7.36 7.74
C ARG A 62 -5.94 8.39 6.64
N ILE A 63 -5.48 8.16 5.41
CA ILE A 63 -5.79 8.99 4.22
C ILE A 63 -6.21 8.06 3.08
N LYS A 64 -7.40 8.26 2.51
CA LYS A 64 -7.95 7.36 1.49
C LYS A 64 -7.34 7.56 0.10
N ASN A 65 -7.18 8.81 -0.33
CA ASN A 65 -6.76 9.16 -1.70
C ASN A 65 -5.22 9.18 -1.80
N VAL A 66 -4.60 8.01 -1.71
CA VAL A 66 -3.15 7.84 -1.51
C VAL A 66 -2.32 8.26 -2.73
N ILE A 67 -2.76 7.95 -3.96
CA ILE A 67 -2.08 8.40 -5.19
C ILE A 67 -2.07 9.93 -5.32
N SER A 68 -3.12 10.58 -4.83
CA SER A 68 -3.20 12.05 -4.83
C SER A 68 -2.18 12.65 -3.85
N VAL A 69 -1.91 11.99 -2.73
CA VAL A 69 -0.81 12.39 -1.83
C VAL A 69 0.56 12.13 -2.47
N ALA A 70 0.74 11.01 -3.17
CA ALA A 70 1.98 10.76 -3.94
C ALA A 70 2.23 11.86 -4.98
N ARG A 71 1.19 12.34 -5.68
CA ARG A 71 1.28 13.49 -6.58
C ARG A 71 1.64 14.78 -5.85
N LEU A 72 1.10 15.03 -4.65
CA LEU A 72 1.54 16.18 -3.84
C LEU A 72 3.02 16.11 -3.47
N VAL A 73 3.55 14.92 -3.17
CA VAL A 73 4.99 14.76 -2.93
C VAL A 73 5.79 15.17 -4.16
N LEU A 74 5.37 14.75 -5.36
CA LEU A 74 5.98 15.10 -6.64
C LEU A 74 5.95 16.61 -6.90
N GLU A 75 4.80 17.26 -6.72
CA GLU A 75 4.58 18.64 -7.13
C GLU A 75 4.98 19.69 -6.08
N GLN A 76 4.90 19.35 -4.79
CA GLN A 76 5.00 20.33 -3.69
C GLN A 76 6.27 20.18 -2.85
N THR A 77 7.14 19.23 -3.18
CA THR A 77 8.35 18.98 -2.40
C THR A 77 9.56 18.75 -3.30
N LYS A 78 10.76 18.78 -2.68
CA LYS A 78 12.00 18.29 -3.32
C LYS A 78 12.33 16.85 -2.92
N HIS A 79 11.43 16.20 -2.17
CA HIS A 79 11.54 14.80 -1.77
C HIS A 79 10.81 13.92 -2.78
N SER A 80 11.17 12.64 -2.81
CA SER A 80 10.52 11.66 -3.69
C SER A 80 9.64 10.68 -2.93
N PHE A 81 9.81 10.53 -1.61
CA PHE A 81 9.14 9.49 -0.84
C PHE A 81 8.94 9.92 0.61
N LEU A 82 7.71 9.83 1.11
CA LEU A 82 7.35 10.06 2.52
C LEU A 82 6.63 8.84 3.08
N VAL A 83 6.82 8.51 4.35
CA VAL A 83 6.24 7.28 4.92
C VAL A 83 5.54 7.46 6.26
N GLY A 84 4.65 6.52 6.57
CA GLY A 84 3.99 6.39 7.87
C GLY A 84 3.12 7.59 8.25
N ASP A 85 3.01 7.83 9.56
CA ASP A 85 2.25 8.97 10.10
C ASP A 85 2.80 10.33 9.67
N SER A 86 4.09 10.42 9.35
CA SER A 86 4.68 11.67 8.84
C SER A 86 4.13 12.04 7.46
N ALA A 87 3.81 11.06 6.62
CA ALA A 87 3.13 11.30 5.36
C ALA A 87 1.67 11.73 5.56
N THR A 88 0.99 11.23 6.60
CA THR A 88 -0.36 11.68 7.01
C THR A 88 -0.35 13.15 7.42
N GLU A 89 0.60 13.57 8.26
CA GLU A 89 0.75 14.98 8.66
C GLU A 89 1.09 15.89 7.47
N PHE A 90 1.92 15.40 6.54
CA PHE A 90 2.15 16.10 5.27
C PHE A 90 0.85 16.30 4.49
N ALA A 91 0.05 15.25 4.29
CA ALA A 91 -1.20 15.32 3.54
C ALA A 91 -2.21 16.29 4.18
N LYS A 92 -2.27 16.35 5.50
CA LYS A 92 -3.14 17.27 6.26
C LYS A 92 -2.82 18.74 6.00
N ASN A 93 -1.56 19.10 5.73
CA ASN A 93 -1.19 20.47 5.34
C ASN A 93 -1.84 20.92 4.02
N PHE A 94 -2.29 19.96 3.20
CA PHE A 94 -3.00 20.18 1.94
C PHE A 94 -4.50 19.85 2.04
N ASN A 95 -5.07 19.90 3.25
CA ASN A 95 -6.48 19.68 3.54
C ASN A 95 -7.01 18.27 3.26
N PHE A 96 -6.14 17.25 3.17
CA PHE A 96 -6.61 15.87 3.18
C PHE A 96 -7.22 15.54 4.54
N LYS A 97 -8.35 14.84 4.50
CA LYS A 97 -9.07 14.45 5.71
C LYS A 97 -8.46 13.19 6.30
N GLU A 98 -8.08 13.27 7.56
CA GLU A 98 -7.67 12.12 8.36
C GLU A 98 -8.91 11.31 8.76
N GLU A 99 -8.99 10.06 8.31
CA GLU A 99 -10.11 9.16 8.60
C GLU A 99 -9.68 7.69 8.65
N SER A 100 -10.46 6.84 9.32
CA SER A 100 -10.17 5.41 9.41
C SER A 100 -10.12 4.75 8.03
N LEU A 101 -9.08 3.95 7.79
CA LEU A 101 -8.98 3.09 6.62
C LEU A 101 -9.67 1.74 6.85
N SER A 102 -9.91 1.34 8.10
CA SER A 102 -10.57 0.08 8.42
C SER A 102 -12.06 0.11 8.09
N THR A 103 -12.55 -1.01 7.56
CA THR A 103 -13.96 -1.35 7.36
C THR A 103 -14.31 -2.59 8.17
N ASN A 104 -15.61 -2.89 8.31
CA ASN A 104 -16.05 -4.16 8.92
C ASN A 104 -15.41 -5.38 8.22
N TYR A 105 -15.25 -5.32 6.89
CA TYR A 105 -14.59 -6.37 6.12
C TYR A 105 -13.14 -6.59 6.56
N SER A 106 -12.31 -5.54 6.61
CA SER A 106 -10.91 -5.66 7.08
C SER A 106 -10.82 -6.15 8.54
N ILE A 107 -11.75 -5.71 9.39
CA ILE A 107 -11.79 -6.13 10.79
C ILE A 107 -12.11 -7.63 10.90
N ASP A 108 -13.06 -8.11 10.11
CA ASP A 108 -13.44 -9.52 10.11
C ASP A 108 -12.35 -10.40 9.48
N LEU A 109 -11.67 -9.94 8.43
CA LEU A 109 -10.49 -10.60 7.88
C LEU A 109 -9.42 -10.83 8.95
N TRP A 110 -9.06 -9.76 9.67
CA TRP A 110 -8.04 -9.83 10.73
C TRP A 110 -8.47 -10.75 11.89
N LYS A 111 -9.72 -10.65 12.35
CA LYS A 111 -10.24 -11.54 13.41
C LYS A 111 -10.23 -13.01 13.01
N ASN A 112 -10.64 -13.31 11.78
CA ASN A 112 -10.63 -14.68 11.26
C ASN A 112 -9.20 -15.23 11.17
N TRP A 113 -8.25 -14.40 10.72
CA TRP A 113 -6.83 -14.73 10.67
C TRP A 113 -6.24 -14.99 12.06
N GLN A 114 -6.56 -14.15 13.06
CA GLN A 114 -6.17 -14.37 14.45
C GLN A 114 -6.76 -15.67 15.02
N ALA A 115 -8.05 -15.93 14.77
CA ALA A 115 -8.69 -17.18 15.16
C ALA A 115 -8.05 -18.41 14.50
N ASN A 116 -7.48 -18.23 13.29
CA ASN A 116 -6.70 -19.22 12.57
C ASN A 116 -5.21 -19.23 12.96
N ARG A 117 -4.87 -18.86 14.20
CA ARG A 117 -3.49 -18.88 14.73
C ARG A 117 -2.53 -18.05 13.87
N CYS A 118 -3.00 -16.92 13.37
CA CYS A 118 -2.21 -15.99 12.58
C CYS A 118 -1.63 -16.63 11.31
N GLN A 119 -2.40 -17.50 10.65
CA GLN A 119 -2.02 -18.16 9.40
C GLN A 119 -2.89 -17.70 8.23
N PRO A 120 -2.29 -17.42 7.06
CA PRO A 120 -0.86 -17.51 6.77
C PRO A 120 -0.12 -16.21 7.20
N ASN A 121 1.19 -16.24 7.51
CA ASN A 121 1.97 -15.03 7.89
C ASN A 121 3.36 -14.98 7.25
N PHE A 122 4.03 -13.81 7.38
CA PHE A 122 5.31 -13.51 6.75
C PHE A 122 6.55 -13.74 7.64
N TRP A 123 6.37 -14.23 8.87
CA TRP A 123 7.49 -14.46 9.78
C TRP A 123 8.19 -15.79 9.48
N GLN A 124 9.52 -15.76 9.52
CA GLN A 124 10.37 -16.93 9.32
C GLN A 124 11.53 -16.90 10.31
N ASN A 125 12.01 -18.08 10.72
CA ASN A 125 13.17 -18.24 11.61
C ASN A 125 13.04 -17.50 12.96
N VAL A 126 11.85 -17.56 13.54
CA VAL A 126 11.53 -16.93 14.83
C VAL A 126 10.92 -17.92 15.83
N TYR A 127 10.99 -17.57 17.12
CA TYR A 127 10.31 -18.28 18.21
C TYR A 127 9.22 -17.39 18.83
N PRO A 128 8.02 -17.91 19.15
CA PRO A 128 7.57 -19.29 18.90
C PRO A 128 7.44 -19.60 17.40
N ASP A 129 7.30 -20.88 17.04
CA ASP A 129 7.21 -21.32 15.64
C ASP A 129 6.08 -20.58 14.91
N PRO A 130 6.40 -19.75 13.89
CA PRO A 130 5.44 -18.89 13.23
C PRO A 130 4.41 -19.66 12.42
N THR A 131 4.58 -20.96 12.16
CA THR A 131 3.59 -21.78 11.44
C THR A 131 2.44 -22.27 12.33
N THR A 132 2.60 -22.16 13.66
CA THR A 132 1.65 -22.72 14.63
C THR A 132 1.19 -21.73 15.69
N SER A 133 1.88 -20.60 15.84
CA SER A 133 1.66 -19.64 16.92
C SER A 133 1.63 -18.23 16.35
N CYS A 134 0.78 -17.38 16.91
CA CYS A 134 0.88 -15.93 16.75
C CYS A 134 2.10 -15.40 17.54
N GLY A 135 2.57 -14.21 17.16
CA GLY A 135 3.58 -13.47 17.91
C GLY A 135 3.13 -13.05 19.32
N PRO A 136 3.96 -12.28 20.05
CA PRO A 136 5.18 -11.64 19.57
C PRO A 136 6.30 -12.65 19.31
N TYR A 137 6.98 -12.45 18.19
CA TYR A 137 8.09 -13.29 17.75
C TYR A 137 9.42 -12.74 18.24
N LYS A 138 10.37 -13.64 18.50
CA LYS A 138 11.74 -13.32 18.87
C LYS A 138 12.70 -14.07 17.96
N LEU A 139 13.88 -13.49 17.76
CA LEU A 139 14.95 -14.17 17.07
C LEU A 139 15.30 -15.46 17.81
N ILE A 140 15.54 -16.52 17.03
CA ILE A 140 16.16 -17.73 17.55
C ILE A 140 17.67 -17.51 17.45
N ASP A 141 18.41 -17.73 18.54
CA ASP A 141 19.87 -17.86 18.46
C ASP A 141 20.19 -19.18 17.73
N LEU A 142 20.28 -19.11 16.41
CA LEU A 142 20.58 -20.26 15.57
C LEU A 142 22.10 -20.48 15.47
N PRO A 143 22.58 -21.73 15.63
CA PRO A 143 23.86 -22.12 15.06
C PRO A 143 23.85 -21.89 13.53
N ASN A 144 24.99 -21.51 12.95
CA ASN A 144 25.15 -21.09 11.54
C ASN A 144 24.66 -22.06 10.45
N ASP A 145 24.16 -23.26 10.78
CA ASP A 145 23.92 -24.36 9.83
C ASP A 145 22.48 -24.90 9.85
N ILE A 146 21.44 -24.05 9.82
CA ILE A 146 20.08 -24.53 9.53
C ILE A 146 19.77 -24.40 8.03
N PRO A 147 19.35 -25.49 7.34
CA PRO A 147 18.91 -25.40 5.96
C PRO A 147 17.66 -24.51 5.87
N MET A 148 17.71 -23.46 5.05
CA MET A 148 16.52 -22.72 4.63
C MET A 148 15.50 -23.71 4.08
N LYS A 149 14.35 -23.86 4.75
CA LYS A 149 13.21 -24.56 4.16
C LYS A 149 12.62 -23.66 3.08
N GLU A 150 12.94 -23.94 1.83
CA GLU A 150 12.28 -23.34 0.68
C GLU A 150 10.92 -24.03 0.46
N GLU A 151 9.82 -23.38 0.82
CA GLU A 151 8.56 -23.51 0.09
C GLU A 151 7.79 -22.18 0.15
N TRP A 152 7.87 -21.40 -0.94
CA TRP A 152 7.15 -20.13 -1.10
C TRP A 152 5.96 -20.33 -2.03
N LYS A 153 4.74 -20.39 -1.48
CA LYS A 153 3.48 -20.31 -2.25
C LYS A 153 2.50 -19.32 -1.61
N PHE A 154 2.97 -18.11 -1.31
CA PHE A 154 2.19 -17.08 -0.59
C PHE A 154 1.54 -16.01 -1.48
N PHE A 155 2.02 -15.84 -2.71
CA PHE A 155 1.51 -14.86 -3.65
C PHE A 155 0.54 -15.54 -4.62
N ALA A 156 -0.73 -15.57 -4.25
CA ALA A 156 -1.84 -15.82 -5.16
C ALA A 156 -2.50 -14.48 -5.53
N SER A 157 -3.19 -14.42 -6.68
CA SER A 157 -3.81 -13.18 -7.19
C SER A 157 -4.82 -12.56 -6.21
N ASP A 158 -5.37 -13.36 -5.29
CA ASP A 158 -6.27 -12.91 -4.23
C ASP A 158 -5.57 -12.24 -3.03
N ASN A 159 -4.24 -12.16 -3.02
CA ASN A 159 -3.47 -11.79 -1.83
C ASN A 159 -2.43 -10.67 -2.02
N HIS A 160 -2.32 -10.07 -3.21
CA HIS A 160 -1.39 -8.96 -3.47
C HIS A 160 -1.70 -8.20 -4.78
N ASP A 161 -2.95 -8.08 -5.19
CA ASP A 161 -3.24 -7.31 -6.41
C ASP A 161 -3.06 -5.80 -6.16
N THR A 162 -2.72 -5.07 -7.22
CA THR A 162 -2.28 -3.67 -7.17
C THR A 162 -2.75 -3.04 -8.46
N ILE A 163 -3.27 -1.81 -8.41
CA ILE A 163 -3.55 -1.10 -9.65
C ILE A 163 -2.25 -0.47 -10.17
N GLY A 164 -1.94 -0.71 -11.44
CA GLY A 164 -0.94 0.02 -12.20
C GLY A 164 -1.61 0.70 -13.39
N MET A 165 -1.30 1.97 -13.61
CA MET A 165 -1.82 2.74 -14.74
C MET A 165 -0.69 3.48 -15.43
N ILE A 166 -0.68 3.42 -16.76
CA ILE A 166 0.21 4.20 -17.60
C ILE A 166 -0.67 4.99 -18.57
N ALA A 167 -0.42 6.30 -18.67
CA ALA A 167 -1.07 7.17 -19.64
C ALA A 167 -0.02 7.80 -20.54
N ILE A 168 -0.37 7.97 -21.82
CA ILE A 168 0.41 8.70 -22.81
C ILE A 168 -0.49 9.79 -23.37
N ASP A 169 -0.05 11.05 -23.28
CA ASP A 169 -0.81 12.18 -23.83
C ASP A 169 -0.51 12.43 -25.33
N GLU A 170 -1.20 13.41 -25.91
CA GLU A 170 -1.04 13.80 -27.32
C GLU A 170 0.36 14.32 -27.69
N ASN A 171 1.14 14.77 -26.70
CA ASN A 171 2.51 15.23 -26.87
C ASN A 171 3.52 14.08 -26.71
N GLY A 172 3.06 12.88 -26.40
CA GLY A 172 3.90 11.72 -26.12
C GLY A 172 4.48 11.71 -24.71
N ASN A 173 4.01 12.55 -23.79
CA ASN A 173 4.43 12.49 -22.40
C ASN A 173 3.85 11.24 -21.75
N ILE A 174 4.68 10.51 -21.01
CA ILE A 174 4.31 9.26 -20.36
C ILE A 174 4.25 9.51 -18.86
N VAL A 175 3.14 9.12 -18.23
CA VAL A 175 3.02 9.08 -16.77
C VAL A 175 2.66 7.67 -16.37
N ALA A 176 3.32 7.17 -15.32
CA ALA A 176 2.98 5.91 -14.69
C ALA A 176 2.61 6.13 -13.23
N GLY A 177 1.65 5.37 -12.72
CA GLY A 177 1.28 5.40 -11.31
C GLY A 177 0.75 4.06 -10.82
N THR A 178 0.84 3.86 -9.52
CA THR A 178 0.38 2.64 -8.86
C THR A 178 -0.13 2.93 -7.46
N SER A 179 -1.06 2.11 -6.98
CA SER A 179 -1.65 2.21 -5.64
C SER A 179 -2.04 0.82 -5.13
N THR A 180 -1.80 0.57 -3.84
CA THR A 180 -2.10 -0.71 -3.19
C THR A 180 -2.32 -0.54 -1.69
N ASN A 181 -3.03 -1.47 -1.08
CA ASN A 181 -3.03 -1.67 0.37
C ASN A 181 -2.08 -2.80 0.83
N GLY A 182 -1.32 -3.38 -0.10
CA GLY A 182 -0.32 -4.42 0.13
C GLY A 182 -0.91 -5.80 0.42
N ALA A 183 -0.08 -6.69 0.93
CA ALA A 183 -0.47 -8.05 1.25
C ALA A 183 -1.38 -8.12 2.50
N ASN A 184 -2.36 -9.03 2.51
CA ASN A 184 -3.12 -9.31 3.72
C ASN A 184 -2.19 -9.81 4.84
N HIS A 185 -2.34 -9.24 6.03
CA HIS A 185 -1.61 -9.62 7.25
C HIS A 185 -0.09 -9.45 7.13
N LYS A 186 0.34 -8.49 6.29
CA LYS A 186 1.74 -8.06 6.20
C LYS A 186 2.27 -7.64 7.58
N ILE A 187 3.59 -7.73 7.74
CA ILE A 187 4.26 -7.15 8.91
C ILE A 187 4.07 -5.62 8.85
N PRO A 188 3.74 -4.95 9.96
CA PRO A 188 3.55 -3.51 9.98
C PRO A 188 4.82 -2.78 9.53
N GLY A 189 4.70 -1.94 8.51
CA GLY A 189 5.82 -1.19 7.92
C GLY A 189 5.48 -0.75 6.51
#